data_AF-A0A6M1EBX7-F1
#
_entry.id   AF-A0A6M1EBX7-F1
#
_cell.length_a   1.000
_cell.length_b   1.000
_cell.length_c   1.000
_cell.angle_alpha   90.00
_cell.angle_beta   90.00
_cell.angle_gamma   90.00
#
_symmetry.space_group_name_H-M   'P 1'
#
loop_
_entity.id
_entity.type
_entity.pdbx_description
1 polymer ?
#
loop_
_entity_poly.entity_id
_entity_poly.type
_entity_poly.pdbx_seq_one_letter_code
_entity_poly.pdbx_strand_id
1 'polypeptide(L)'
;MDTTKSYNRWIYHLEDELNPDRFRQGDIHNLNISDHFIGLKKRFKEFRLCFIEMLNLSKKQAAAALLQLVFLSDIIYNYLISLQKTSSSISTSPEIRQLYQTTLSLLESLIENCGKYDAEIINNLPLTAYSIQNVRIELRYRLERLKLCFKESDIDPELRELVICGIKLLISRKVINRADVKYATVILNKIDETRFSSNEEMENFLYRYDFNTPSFFNFMVKKINSQLLDTPNLHTQLETLIAFEDRINGLLLIRELRWSVKDESIREQLRNFAKEKKLYIRERIKLRRVAMQDNKMSEESDRMQVNLPVAQFGLFIRLFIERGILQNEEVGKTFAYYARHFRTPRTPFISAESLQKKSTDIDFSTAKKMKGHLISMVNWLNKHHNTSGIRDS
;
A
#
# COMPACT_ATOMS: atom_id res chain seq x y z
N MET A 1 5.73 3.14 49.04
CA MET A 1 4.43 3.19 48.35
C MET A 1 3.58 4.42 48.74
N ASP A 2 4.01 5.29 49.67
CA ASP A 2 3.22 6.48 50.08
C ASP A 2 3.68 7.83 49.50
N THR A 3 4.84 7.90 48.83
CA THR A 3 5.34 9.16 48.26
C THR A 3 4.45 9.67 47.12
N THR A 4 3.91 8.77 46.29
CA THR A 4 3.05 9.12 45.15
C THR A 4 1.71 9.77 45.55
N LYS A 5 1.18 9.46 46.75
CA LYS A 5 -0.06 10.07 47.26
C LYS A 5 0.14 11.52 47.69
N SER A 6 1.33 11.88 48.19
CA SER A 6 1.63 13.24 48.62
C SER A 6 1.78 14.20 47.43
N TYR A 7 2.33 13.73 46.31
CA TYR A 7 2.67 14.59 45.17
C TYR A 7 1.49 15.06 44.34
N ASN A 8 0.39 14.31 44.28
CA ASN A 8 -0.80 14.73 43.53
C ASN A 8 -1.70 15.67 44.34
N ARG A 9 -1.44 15.84 45.64
CA ARG A 9 -2.29 16.64 46.52
C ARG A 9 -2.38 18.10 46.09
N TRP A 10 -1.29 18.66 45.56
CA TRP A 10 -1.30 20.05 45.11
C TRP A 10 -2.11 20.27 43.83
N ILE A 11 -2.25 19.25 42.98
CA ILE A 11 -3.09 19.31 41.77
C ILE A 11 -4.54 19.51 42.18
N TYR A 12 -5.03 18.69 43.11
CA TYR A 12 -6.38 18.83 43.67
C TYR A 12 -6.57 20.15 44.42
N HIS A 13 -5.55 20.58 45.16
CA HIS A 13 -5.59 21.88 45.84
C HIS A 13 -5.70 23.04 44.85
N LEU A 14 -4.96 22.98 43.72
CA LEU A 14 -5.02 24.01 42.70
C LEU A 14 -6.37 24.03 41.98
N GLU A 15 -6.94 22.87 41.70
CA GLU A 15 -8.29 22.75 41.13
C GLU A 15 -9.34 23.41 42.04
N ASP A 16 -9.28 23.10 43.33
CA ASP A 16 -10.18 23.62 44.36
C ASP A 16 -9.98 25.12 44.60
N GLU A 17 -8.72 25.60 44.66
CA GLU A 17 -8.36 27.03 44.74
C GLU A 17 -8.96 27.85 43.60
N LEU A 18 -9.00 27.27 42.39
CA LEU A 18 -9.49 27.94 41.18
C LEU A 18 -10.93 27.58 40.84
N ASN A 19 -11.68 26.96 41.75
CA ASN A 19 -13.07 26.63 41.48
C ASN A 19 -13.93 27.92 41.41
N PRO A 20 -14.72 28.13 40.34
CA PRO A 20 -15.64 29.26 40.19
C PRO A 20 -16.54 29.53 41.40
N ASP A 21 -16.96 28.49 42.12
CA ASP A 21 -17.87 28.63 43.26
C ASP A 21 -17.22 29.33 44.47
N ARG A 22 -15.89 29.24 44.63
CA ARG A 22 -15.16 30.02 45.65
C ARG A 22 -15.18 31.51 45.36
N PHE A 23 -15.05 31.88 44.10
CA PHE A 23 -15.12 33.28 43.68
C PHE A 23 -16.51 33.87 43.91
N ARG A 24 -17.58 33.07 43.80
CA ARG A 24 -18.95 33.50 44.10
C ARG A 24 -19.21 33.77 45.59
N GLN A 25 -18.43 33.16 46.46
CA GLN A 25 -18.59 33.28 47.93
C GLN A 25 -17.87 34.51 48.50
N GLY A 26 -17.21 35.33 47.68
CA GLY A 26 -16.58 36.58 48.11
C GLY A 26 -15.11 36.45 48.53
N ASP A 27 -14.50 35.27 48.41
CA ASP A 27 -13.11 35.00 48.79
C ASP A 27 -12.06 35.74 47.93
N ILE A 28 -12.49 36.42 46.85
CA ILE A 28 -11.62 37.06 45.85
C ILE A 28 -10.78 38.19 46.46
N HIS A 29 -11.35 38.96 47.39
CA HIS A 29 -10.69 40.15 47.93
C HIS A 29 -9.44 39.83 48.76
N ASN A 30 -9.27 38.58 49.18
CA ASN A 30 -8.12 38.13 49.97
C ASN A 30 -7.06 37.40 49.12
N LEU A 31 -7.32 37.11 47.85
CA LEU A 31 -6.37 36.37 47.02
C LEU A 31 -5.28 37.32 46.48
N ASN A 32 -4.13 37.34 47.14
CA ASN A 32 -2.95 37.99 46.57
C ASN A 32 -2.45 37.18 45.36
N ILE A 33 -2.81 37.63 44.16
CA ILE A 33 -2.47 37.00 42.87
C ILE A 33 -0.95 36.80 42.74
N SER A 34 -0.16 37.75 43.22
CA SER A 34 1.31 37.65 43.18
C SER A 34 1.81 36.48 44.04
N ASP A 35 1.32 36.37 45.28
CA ASP A 35 1.70 35.29 46.18
C ASP A 35 1.24 33.93 45.67
N HIS A 36 0.05 33.86 45.07
CA HIS A 36 -0.44 32.65 44.40
C HIS A 36 0.52 32.18 43.32
N PHE A 37 0.97 33.07 42.43
CA PHE A 37 1.91 32.70 41.36
C PHE A 37 3.29 32.32 41.88
N ILE A 38 3.78 32.95 42.95
CA ILE A 38 5.03 32.57 43.60
C ILE A 38 4.90 31.14 44.17
N GLY A 39 3.81 30.86 44.89
CA GLY A 39 3.51 29.54 45.42
C GLY A 39 3.40 28.47 44.33
N LEU A 40 2.71 28.79 43.23
CA LEU A 40 2.54 27.90 42.10
C LEU A 40 3.87 27.57 41.42
N LYS A 41 4.72 28.57 41.17
CA LYS A 41 6.07 28.36 40.60
C LYS A 41 6.94 27.48 41.50
N LYS A 42 6.83 27.62 42.83
CA LYS A 42 7.53 26.75 43.79
C LYS A 42 7.04 25.30 43.67
N ARG A 43 5.72 25.07 43.69
CA ARG A 43 5.11 23.74 43.51
C ARG A 43 5.52 23.10 42.19
N PHE A 44 5.66 23.88 41.11
CA PHE A 44 6.09 23.38 39.81
C PHE A 44 7.54 22.93 39.79
N LYS A 45 8.42 23.66 40.48
CA LYS A 45 9.82 23.27 40.66
C LYS A 45 9.91 21.94 41.42
N GLU A 46 9.13 21.79 42.49
CA GLU A 46 9.04 20.56 43.28
C GLU A 46 8.49 19.40 42.43
N PHE A 47 7.40 19.61 41.68
CA PHE A 47 6.84 18.62 40.77
C PHE A 47 7.87 18.15 39.74
N ARG A 48 8.67 19.07 39.17
CA ARG A 48 9.70 18.70 38.19
C ARG A 48 10.74 17.75 38.76
N LEU A 49 11.19 17.97 39.99
CA LEU A 49 12.13 17.07 40.67
C LEU A 49 11.49 15.69 40.90
N CYS A 50 10.25 15.67 41.36
CA CYS A 50 9.49 14.43 41.58
C CYS A 50 9.25 13.69 40.26
N PHE A 51 8.97 14.41 39.17
CA PHE A 51 8.77 13.82 37.84
C PHE A 51 10.02 13.09 37.36
N ILE A 52 11.22 13.64 37.58
CA ILE A 52 12.48 12.98 37.24
C ILE A 52 12.65 11.68 38.05
N GLU A 53 12.33 11.70 39.34
CA GLU A 53 12.33 10.50 40.17
C GLU A 53 11.31 9.45 39.65
N MET A 54 10.09 9.88 39.32
CA MET A 54 9.07 9.00 38.74
C MET A 54 9.52 8.41 37.40
N LEU A 55 10.20 9.19 36.57
CA LEU A 55 10.71 8.73 35.28
C LEU A 55 11.76 7.63 35.45
N ASN A 56 12.66 7.79 36.42
CA ASN A 56 13.68 6.78 36.76
C ASN A 56 13.06 5.49 37.30
N LEU A 57 11.91 5.57 37.99
CA LEU A 57 11.21 4.42 38.52
C LEU A 57 10.32 3.73 37.47
N SER A 58 9.53 4.49 36.73
CA SER A 58 8.58 3.97 35.75
C SER A 58 8.09 5.04 34.78
N LYS A 59 8.38 4.85 33.47
CA LYS A 59 7.80 5.66 32.39
C LYS A 59 6.27 5.76 32.44
N LYS A 60 5.59 4.68 32.85
CA LYS A 60 4.12 4.65 32.97
C LYS A 60 3.62 5.59 34.08
N GLN A 61 4.32 5.64 35.22
CA GLN A 61 3.97 6.54 36.32
C GLN A 61 4.21 8.01 35.94
N ALA A 62 5.35 8.30 35.32
CA ALA A 62 5.66 9.62 34.79
C ALA A 62 4.60 10.08 33.75
N ALA A 63 4.22 9.20 32.82
CA ALA A 63 3.16 9.48 31.85
C ALA A 63 1.80 9.76 32.52
N ALA A 64 1.43 8.99 33.55
CA ALA A 64 0.20 9.21 34.30
C ALA A 64 0.19 10.57 35.02
N ALA A 65 1.33 10.98 35.60
CA ALA A 65 1.46 12.28 36.25
C ALA A 65 1.30 13.46 35.26
N LEU A 66 1.88 13.36 34.06
CA LEU A 66 1.67 14.39 33.02
C LEU A 66 0.23 14.42 32.51
N LEU A 67 -0.42 13.26 32.43
CA LEU A 67 -1.83 13.19 32.05
C LEU A 67 -2.73 13.88 33.08
N GLN A 68 -2.41 13.80 34.37
CA GLN A 68 -3.12 14.54 35.41
C GLN A 68 -2.96 16.05 35.25
N LEU A 69 -1.79 16.54 34.85
CA LEU A 69 -1.61 17.96 34.52
C LEU A 69 -2.45 18.40 33.31
N VAL A 70 -2.59 17.53 32.30
CA VAL A 70 -3.48 17.81 31.16
C VAL A 70 -4.92 17.90 31.62
N PHE A 71 -5.41 16.95 32.42
CA PHE A 71 -6.78 17.00 32.94
C PHE A 71 -7.02 18.24 33.81
N LEU A 72 -6.07 18.61 34.67
CA LEU A 72 -6.16 19.83 35.46
C LEU A 72 -6.24 21.08 34.56
N SER A 73 -5.39 21.16 33.53
CA SER A 73 -5.43 22.26 32.56
C SER A 73 -6.79 22.34 31.86
N ASP A 74 -7.36 21.20 31.46
CA ASP A 74 -8.68 21.13 30.83
C ASP A 74 -9.80 21.58 31.76
N ILE A 75 -9.76 21.19 33.04
CA ILE A 75 -10.72 21.61 34.07
C ILE A 75 -10.64 23.13 34.26
N ILE A 76 -9.45 23.67 34.51
CA ILE A 76 -9.22 25.11 34.69
C ILE A 76 -9.64 25.91 33.45
N TYR A 77 -9.41 25.36 32.26
CA TYR A 77 -9.85 25.97 31.00
C TYR A 77 -11.37 25.98 30.86
N ASN A 78 -12.05 24.90 31.26
CA ASN A 78 -13.51 24.85 31.30
C ASN A 78 -14.09 25.86 32.29
N TYR A 79 -13.44 26.06 33.45
CA TYR A 79 -13.79 27.12 34.38
C TYR A 79 -13.69 28.50 33.72
N LEU A 80 -12.59 28.79 33.04
CA LEU A 80 -12.41 30.03 32.28
C LEU A 80 -13.51 30.24 31.22
N ILE A 81 -13.88 29.20 30.45
CA ILE A 81 -14.97 29.28 29.47
C ILE A 81 -16.32 29.51 30.16
N SER A 82 -16.58 28.80 31.27
CA SER A 82 -17.86 28.90 31.97
C SER A 82 -18.09 30.32 32.51
N LEU A 83 -17.03 30.96 33.02
CA LEU A 83 -17.05 32.34 33.50
C LEU A 83 -17.39 33.34 32.38
N GLN A 84 -16.93 33.09 31.16
CA GLN A 84 -17.25 33.94 30.00
C GLN A 84 -18.73 33.86 29.58
N LYS A 85 -19.42 32.75 29.85
CA LYS A 85 -20.82 32.56 29.46
C LYS A 85 -21.80 33.16 30.44
N THR A 86 -21.45 33.23 31.73
CA THR A 86 -22.29 33.84 32.76
C THR A 86 -22.08 35.36 32.78
N SER A 87 -23.06 36.13 32.29
CA SER A 87 -22.98 37.60 32.19
C SER A 87 -23.19 38.36 33.51
N SER A 88 -22.96 37.73 34.66
CA SER A 88 -23.10 38.41 35.95
C SER A 88 -21.93 39.39 36.16
N SER A 89 -22.22 40.59 36.68
CA SER A 89 -21.25 41.70 36.83
C SER A 89 -19.98 41.37 37.64
N ILE A 90 -20.00 40.29 38.43
CA ILE A 90 -18.88 39.85 39.28
C ILE A 90 -17.98 38.81 38.57
N SER A 91 -18.46 38.11 37.53
CA SER A 91 -17.78 36.95 36.93
C SER A 91 -16.74 37.27 35.83
N THR A 92 -16.42 38.55 35.64
CA THR A 92 -15.53 39.02 34.54
C THR A 92 -14.54 40.10 34.98
N SER A 93 -14.07 40.04 36.22
CA SER A 93 -12.91 40.87 36.59
C SER A 93 -11.72 40.48 35.69
N PRO A 94 -11.02 41.46 35.07
CA PRO A 94 -9.88 41.19 34.22
C PRO A 94 -8.76 40.47 34.98
N GLU A 95 -8.65 40.69 36.28
CA GLU A 95 -7.69 40.04 37.18
C GLU A 95 -7.94 38.54 37.32
N ILE A 96 -9.19 38.12 37.50
CA ILE A 96 -9.55 36.69 37.56
C ILE A 96 -9.23 36.03 36.22
N ARG A 97 -9.61 36.66 35.10
CA ARG A 97 -9.29 36.14 33.77
C ARG A 97 -7.78 35.97 33.59
N GLN A 98 -7.00 36.96 34.02
CA GLN A 98 -5.54 36.91 33.99
C GLN A 98 -5.01 35.77 34.86
N LEU A 99 -5.57 35.56 36.06
CA LEU A 99 -5.22 34.44 36.95
C LEU A 99 -5.35 33.08 36.25
N TYR A 100 -6.50 32.80 35.63
CA TYR A 100 -6.72 31.57 34.88
C TYR A 100 -5.76 31.43 33.70
N GLN A 101 -5.61 32.49 32.88
CA GLN A 101 -4.75 32.46 31.70
C GLN A 101 -3.28 32.25 32.05
N THR A 102 -2.77 32.95 33.07
CA THR A 102 -1.40 32.76 33.55
C THR A 102 -1.20 31.38 34.13
N THR A 103 -2.17 30.84 34.90
CA THR A 103 -2.10 29.48 35.42
C THR A 103 -2.02 28.43 34.31
N LEU A 104 -2.89 28.55 33.30
CA LEU A 104 -2.89 27.65 32.14
C LEU A 104 -1.57 27.74 31.36
N SER A 105 -1.05 28.95 31.12
CA SER A 105 0.25 29.15 30.47
C SER A 105 1.40 28.52 31.26
N LEU A 106 1.38 28.65 32.59
CA LEU A 106 2.37 28.01 33.46
C LEU A 106 2.25 26.48 33.36
N LEU A 107 1.03 25.91 33.36
CA LEU A 107 0.82 24.47 33.22
C LEU A 107 1.36 23.94 31.89
N GLU A 108 1.13 24.64 30.78
CA GLU A 108 1.74 24.28 29.49
C GLU A 108 3.27 24.29 29.56
N SER A 109 3.85 25.35 30.13
CA SER A 109 5.30 25.44 30.31
C SER A 109 5.85 24.30 31.17
N LEU A 110 5.13 23.91 32.22
CA LEU A 110 5.52 22.78 33.06
C LEU A 110 5.50 21.46 32.26
N ILE A 111 4.43 21.20 31.52
CA ILE A 111 4.32 19.99 30.68
C ILE A 111 5.46 19.96 29.65
N GLU A 112 5.71 21.05 28.94
CA GLU A 112 6.81 21.17 27.98
C GLU A 112 8.18 20.95 28.62
N ASN A 113 8.43 21.55 29.79
CA ASN A 113 9.69 21.39 30.51
C ASN A 113 9.90 19.95 30.97
N CYS A 114 8.83 19.25 31.38
CA CYS A 114 8.93 17.83 31.72
C CYS A 114 9.22 16.97 30.48
N GLY A 115 8.67 17.33 29.32
CA GLY A 115 8.94 16.64 28.06
C GLY A 115 10.38 16.71 27.56
N LYS A 116 11.18 17.66 28.07
CA LYS A 116 12.62 17.73 27.77
C LYS A 116 13.41 16.54 28.32
N TYR A 117 12.87 15.83 29.32
CA TYR A 117 13.51 14.66 29.93
C TYR A 117 13.17 13.34 29.21
N ASP A 118 11.98 13.23 28.62
CA ASP A 118 11.57 12.09 27.80
C ASP A 118 10.60 12.53 26.70
N ALA A 119 11.12 12.57 25.46
CA ALA A 119 10.38 13.00 24.28
C ALA A 119 9.24 12.03 23.90
N GLU A 120 9.40 10.74 24.18
CA GLU A 120 8.44 9.70 23.82
C GLU A 120 7.14 9.85 24.61
N ILE A 121 7.26 10.11 25.93
CA ILE A 121 6.10 10.33 26.80
C ILE A 121 5.32 11.57 26.36
N ILE A 122 6.00 12.71 26.16
CA ILE A 122 5.32 13.97 25.81
C ILE A 122 4.69 13.92 24.42
N ASN A 123 5.32 13.26 23.45
CA ASN A 123 4.81 13.13 22.09
C ASN A 123 3.46 12.38 22.05
N ASN A 124 3.30 11.38 22.93
CA ASN A 124 2.07 10.60 23.02
C ASN A 124 0.98 11.26 23.90
N LEU A 125 1.32 12.32 24.61
CA LEU A 125 0.38 13.04 25.47
C LEU A 125 -0.58 13.90 24.64
N PRO A 126 -1.89 13.87 24.92
CA PRO A 126 -2.84 14.78 24.28
C PRO A 126 -2.46 16.25 24.56
N LEU A 127 -2.76 17.12 23.60
CA LEU A 127 -2.81 18.54 23.85
C LEU A 127 -3.94 18.87 24.83
N THR A 128 -3.72 19.88 25.64
CA THR A 128 -4.75 20.46 26.51
C THR A 128 -5.80 21.19 25.68
N ALA A 129 -7.01 21.31 26.21
CA ALA A 129 -8.10 22.08 25.62
C ALA A 129 -7.73 23.56 25.47
N TYR A 130 -6.85 24.07 26.34
CA TYR A 130 -6.29 25.41 26.24
C TYR A 130 -5.38 25.58 25.02
N SER A 131 -4.43 24.66 24.81
CA SER A 131 -3.44 24.77 23.72
C SER A 131 -4.00 24.38 22.35
N ILE A 132 -4.93 23.43 22.30
CA ILE A 132 -5.42 22.85 21.03
C ILE A 132 -6.08 23.87 20.11
N GLN A 133 -6.73 24.90 20.64
CA GLN A 133 -7.40 25.91 19.81
C GLN A 133 -6.38 26.74 19.01
N ASN A 134 -5.35 27.26 19.68
CA ASN A 134 -4.30 28.05 19.05
C ASN A 134 -3.52 27.20 18.03
N VAL A 135 -3.20 25.95 18.40
CA VAL A 135 -2.52 25.02 17.49
C VAL A 135 -3.36 24.74 16.24
N ARG A 136 -4.68 24.53 16.38
CA ARG A 136 -5.55 24.33 15.21
C ARG A 136 -5.63 25.55 14.32
N ILE A 137 -5.70 26.76 14.89
CA ILE A 137 -5.71 28.01 14.11
C ILE A 137 -4.42 28.11 13.29
N GLU A 138 -3.27 27.89 13.92
CA GLU A 138 -1.96 27.94 13.26
C GLU A 138 -1.83 26.89 12.15
N LEU A 139 -2.17 25.63 12.44
CA LEU A 139 -2.11 24.56 11.44
C LEU A 139 -3.09 24.79 10.28
N ARG A 140 -4.29 25.35 10.52
CA ARG A 140 -5.23 25.72 9.46
C ARG A 140 -4.68 26.84 8.60
N TYR A 141 -4.11 27.88 9.20
CA TYR A 141 -3.48 28.98 8.46
C TYR A 141 -2.39 28.45 7.52
N ARG A 142 -1.51 27.58 8.01
CA ARG A 142 -0.48 26.92 7.19
C ARG A 142 -1.08 26.02 6.11
N LEU A 143 -2.15 25.28 6.42
CA LEU A 143 -2.84 24.45 5.44
C LEU A 143 -3.46 25.29 4.31
N GLU A 144 -4.01 26.48 4.61
CA GLU A 144 -4.50 27.39 3.56
C GLU A 144 -3.35 27.93 2.69
N ARG A 145 -2.19 28.23 3.28
CA ARG A 145 -0.99 28.58 2.50
C ARG A 145 -0.55 27.44 1.58
N LEU A 146 -0.51 26.21 2.10
CA LEU A 146 -0.21 25.01 1.31
C LEU A 146 -1.16 24.88 0.11
N LYS A 147 -2.46 25.06 0.32
CA LYS A 147 -3.46 25.00 -0.77
C LYS A 147 -3.18 26.01 -1.87
N LEU A 148 -2.73 27.22 -1.52
CA LEU A 148 -2.35 28.24 -2.50
C LEU A 148 -1.13 27.79 -3.30
N CYS A 149 -0.07 27.30 -2.63
CA CYS A 149 1.12 26.77 -3.31
C CYS A 149 0.79 25.62 -4.26
N PHE A 150 -0.13 24.74 -3.86
CA PHE A 150 -0.58 23.64 -4.69
C PHE A 150 -1.39 24.07 -5.92
N LYS A 151 -2.08 25.21 -5.92
CA LYS A 151 -2.78 25.71 -7.11
C LYS A 151 -1.83 26.06 -8.25
N GLU A 152 -0.61 26.49 -7.92
CA GLU A 152 0.41 26.92 -8.87
C GLU A 152 1.33 25.77 -9.34
N SER A 153 1.21 24.59 -8.72
CA SER A 153 2.05 23.43 -9.05
C SER A 153 1.43 22.52 -10.10
N ASP A 154 2.28 21.89 -10.93
CA ASP A 154 1.90 20.86 -11.92
C ASP A 154 1.65 19.46 -11.32
N ILE A 155 1.47 19.38 -10.00
CA ILE A 155 1.19 18.12 -9.30
C ILE A 155 -0.24 17.66 -9.63
N ASP A 156 -0.42 16.34 -9.74
CA ASP A 156 -1.69 15.68 -9.93
C ASP A 156 -2.75 16.20 -8.92
N PRO A 157 -3.92 16.66 -9.39
CA PRO A 157 -5.01 17.09 -8.51
C PRO A 157 -5.41 16.06 -7.45
N GLU A 158 -5.45 14.76 -7.78
CA GLU A 158 -5.78 13.67 -6.86
C GLU A 158 -4.74 13.59 -5.73
N LEU A 159 -3.45 13.71 -6.07
CA LEU A 159 -2.36 13.67 -5.09
C LEU A 159 -2.34 14.92 -4.18
N ARG A 160 -2.59 16.11 -4.74
CA ARG A 160 -2.71 17.36 -3.97
C ARG A 160 -3.86 17.28 -2.97
N GLU A 161 -5.03 16.87 -3.44
CA GLU A 161 -6.23 16.78 -2.60
C GLU A 161 -6.04 15.74 -1.50
N LEU A 162 -5.37 14.63 -1.79
CA LEU A 162 -5.05 13.60 -0.81
C LEU A 162 -4.24 14.15 0.37
N VAL A 163 -3.21 14.94 0.10
CA VAL A 163 -2.35 15.53 1.14
C VAL A 163 -3.12 16.55 1.96
N ILE A 164 -3.88 17.43 1.29
CA ILE A 164 -4.73 18.43 1.92
C ILE A 164 -5.77 17.75 2.82
N CYS A 165 -6.51 16.78 2.30
CA CYS A 165 -7.52 16.04 3.05
C CYS A 165 -6.92 15.29 4.23
N GLY A 166 -5.77 14.65 4.03
CA GLY A 166 -5.02 14.01 5.10
C GLY A 166 -4.77 14.98 6.25
N ILE A 167 -4.01 16.05 6.01
CA ILE A 167 -3.66 17.06 7.03
C ILE A 167 -4.92 17.66 7.69
N LYS A 168 -5.96 17.96 6.90
CA LYS A 168 -7.25 18.45 7.40
C LYS A 168 -7.88 17.47 8.39
N LEU A 169 -7.85 16.16 8.11
CA LEU A 169 -8.39 15.12 9.01
C LEU A 169 -7.62 15.08 10.33
N LEU A 170 -6.29 15.17 10.31
CA LEU A 170 -5.47 15.24 11.54
C LEU A 170 -5.81 16.47 12.39
N ILE A 171 -5.90 17.65 11.78
CA ILE A 171 -6.29 18.90 12.45
C ILE A 171 -7.70 18.79 13.06
N SER A 172 -8.58 17.99 12.45
CA SER A 172 -9.98 17.85 12.85
C SER A 172 -10.22 16.74 13.88
N ARG A 173 -9.20 15.92 14.23
CA ARG A 173 -9.34 14.87 15.23
C ARG A 173 -9.79 15.44 16.57
N LYS A 174 -10.70 14.76 17.27
CA LYS A 174 -11.20 15.16 18.59
C LYS A 174 -10.05 15.34 19.59
N VAL A 175 -9.13 14.39 19.61
CA VAL A 175 -7.91 14.40 20.43
C VAL A 175 -6.72 14.46 19.47
N ILE A 176 -5.84 15.43 19.69
CA ILE A 176 -4.59 15.62 18.94
C ILE A 176 -3.47 15.55 19.96
N ASN A 177 -2.48 14.69 19.73
CA ASN A 177 -1.29 14.63 20.59
C ASN A 177 -0.17 15.51 20.04
N ARG A 178 0.92 15.65 20.79
CA ARG A 178 2.05 16.49 20.37
C ARG A 178 2.81 15.91 19.18
N ALA A 179 2.84 14.57 19.03
CA ALA A 179 3.42 13.92 17.85
C ALA A 179 2.67 14.30 16.57
N ASP A 180 1.34 14.31 16.60
CA ASP A 180 0.47 14.68 15.48
C ASP A 180 0.77 16.11 15.02
N VAL A 181 0.91 17.04 15.97
CA VAL A 181 1.25 18.44 15.69
C VAL A 181 2.64 18.57 15.12
N LYS A 182 3.63 17.94 15.76
CA LYS A 182 5.02 17.93 15.28
C LYS A 182 5.08 17.40 13.85
N TYR A 183 4.39 16.30 13.58
CA TYR A 183 4.29 15.70 12.26
C TYR A 183 3.67 16.67 11.25
N ALA A 184 2.49 17.20 11.53
CA ALA A 184 1.79 18.13 10.64
C ALA A 184 2.64 19.37 10.36
N THR A 185 3.27 19.96 11.38
CA THR A 185 4.16 21.10 11.25
C THR A 185 5.37 20.78 10.37
N VAL A 186 6.02 19.64 10.57
CA VAL A 186 7.18 19.25 9.75
C VAL A 186 6.77 19.04 8.28
N ILE A 187 5.67 18.34 8.03
CA ILE A 187 5.17 18.14 6.65
C ILE A 187 4.86 19.48 6.00
N LEU A 188 4.08 20.34 6.65
CA LEU A 188 3.69 21.65 6.13
C LEU A 188 4.92 22.51 5.80
N ASN A 189 5.87 22.60 6.74
CA ASN A 189 7.10 23.37 6.52
C ASN A 189 7.94 22.80 5.37
N LYS A 190 8.08 21.48 5.29
CA LYS A 190 8.91 20.85 4.27
C LYS A 190 8.31 20.93 2.88
N ILE A 191 6.99 20.88 2.75
CA ILE A 191 6.33 21.13 1.47
C ILE A 191 6.54 22.60 1.05
N ASP A 192 6.36 23.55 1.97
CA ASP A 192 6.61 24.97 1.72
C ASP A 192 8.06 25.22 1.24
N GLU A 193 9.04 24.51 1.82
CA GLU A 193 10.46 24.62 1.48
C GLU A 193 10.83 23.97 0.12
N THR A 194 10.26 22.81 -0.20
CA THR A 194 10.79 21.94 -1.28
C THR A 194 10.31 22.35 -2.68
N ARG A 195 9.09 22.91 -2.81
CA ARG A 195 8.45 23.22 -4.11
C ARG A 195 8.61 22.09 -5.15
N PHE A 196 7.74 21.08 -5.07
CA PHE A 196 7.82 19.92 -5.96
C PHE A 196 7.57 20.28 -7.43
N SER A 197 8.42 19.75 -8.31
CA SER A 197 8.33 19.95 -9.76
C SER A 197 7.63 18.78 -10.46
N SER A 198 7.42 17.65 -9.77
CA SER A 198 6.78 16.46 -10.33
C SER A 198 6.00 15.64 -9.30
N ASN A 199 5.10 14.80 -9.80
CA ASN A 199 4.36 13.82 -8.99
C ASN A 199 5.30 12.83 -8.28
N GLU A 200 6.38 12.42 -8.95
CA GLU A 200 7.32 11.46 -8.39
C GLU A 200 8.09 12.05 -7.20
N GLU A 201 8.49 13.32 -7.27
CA GLU A 201 9.12 14.02 -6.16
C GLU A 201 8.19 14.10 -4.94
N MET A 202 6.92 14.43 -5.17
CA MET A 202 5.90 14.48 -4.13
C MET A 202 5.63 13.10 -3.52
N GLU A 203 5.53 12.04 -4.33
CA GLU A 203 5.40 10.66 -3.84
C GLU A 203 6.61 10.25 -3.00
N ASN A 204 7.83 10.51 -3.50
CA ASN A 204 9.07 10.23 -2.80
C ASN A 204 9.14 10.98 -1.47
N PHE A 205 8.67 12.22 -1.43
CA PHE A 205 8.52 12.98 -0.20
C PHE A 205 7.57 12.29 0.79
N LEU A 206 6.37 11.93 0.36
CA LEU A 206 5.38 11.25 1.22
C LEU A 206 5.88 9.89 1.73
N TYR A 207 6.71 9.18 0.96
CA TYR A 207 7.39 7.97 1.42
C TYR A 207 8.44 8.24 2.50
N ARG A 208 9.28 9.26 2.30
CA ARG A 208 10.37 9.60 3.22
C ARG A 208 9.86 9.97 4.61
N TYR A 209 8.71 10.65 4.66
CA TYR A 209 8.06 11.08 5.89
C TYR A 209 6.96 10.12 6.37
N ASP A 210 6.85 8.92 5.80
CA ASP A 210 5.92 7.88 6.26
C ASP A 210 4.45 8.37 6.39
N PHE A 211 3.95 8.99 5.31
CA PHE A 211 2.57 9.47 5.19
C PHE A 211 1.59 8.28 5.04
N ASN A 212 1.50 7.45 6.07
CA ASN A 212 0.79 6.17 6.09
C ASN A 212 -0.73 6.30 6.22
N THR A 213 -1.33 7.27 5.52
CA THR A 213 -2.79 7.38 5.43
C THR A 213 -3.36 6.27 4.54
N PRO A 214 -4.54 5.72 4.87
CA PRO A 214 -5.21 4.74 4.01
C PRO A 214 -5.47 5.28 2.60
N SER A 215 -5.80 6.57 2.48
CA SER A 215 -5.99 7.23 1.19
C SER A 215 -4.73 7.20 0.33
N PHE A 216 -3.56 7.50 0.91
CA PHE A 216 -2.29 7.47 0.18
C PHE A 216 -1.93 6.06 -0.26
N PHE A 217 -2.11 5.06 0.61
CA PHE A 217 -1.92 3.67 0.25
C PHE A 217 -2.79 3.27 -0.95
N ASN A 218 -4.08 3.58 -0.90
CA ASN A 218 -5.02 3.27 -1.97
C ASN A 218 -4.67 3.96 -3.29
N PHE A 219 -4.25 5.23 -3.23
CA PHE A 219 -3.76 5.96 -4.39
C PHE A 219 -2.57 5.26 -5.04
N MET A 220 -1.59 4.84 -4.24
CA MET A 220 -0.42 4.13 -4.75
C MET A 220 -0.77 2.77 -5.34
N VAL A 221 -1.65 2.00 -4.68
CA VAL A 221 -2.13 0.71 -5.19
C VAL A 221 -2.87 0.87 -6.52
N LYS A 222 -3.73 1.89 -6.64
CA LYS A 222 -4.44 2.21 -7.89
C LYS A 222 -3.45 2.53 -9.02
N LYS A 223 -2.47 3.40 -8.76
CA LYS A 223 -1.41 3.77 -9.72
C LYS A 223 -0.58 2.57 -10.17
N ILE A 224 -0.17 1.70 -9.25
CA ILE A 224 0.61 0.50 -9.61
C ILE A 224 -0.26 -0.45 -10.44
N ASN A 225 -1.52 -0.68 -10.02
CA ASN A 225 -2.41 -1.56 -10.78
C ASN A 225 -2.70 -1.05 -12.18
N SER A 226 -2.86 0.27 -12.40
CA SER A 226 -3.04 0.81 -13.75
C SER A 226 -1.79 0.57 -14.61
N GLN A 227 -0.60 0.85 -14.08
CA GLN A 227 0.66 0.56 -14.79
C GLN A 227 0.81 -0.93 -15.17
N LEU A 228 0.38 -1.83 -14.29
CA LEU A 228 0.40 -3.28 -14.57
C LEU A 228 -0.64 -3.70 -15.61
N LEU A 229 -1.82 -3.06 -15.64
CA LEU A 229 -2.86 -3.32 -16.64
C LEU A 229 -2.40 -2.89 -18.04
N ASP A 230 -1.70 -1.76 -18.14
CA ASP A 230 -1.15 -1.23 -19.39
C ASP A 230 0.03 -2.06 -19.93
N THR A 231 0.58 -2.95 -19.10
CA THR A 231 1.72 -3.81 -19.45
C THR A 231 1.26 -5.24 -19.71
N PRO A 232 1.09 -5.70 -20.96
CA PRO A 232 0.47 -7.00 -21.26
C PRO A 232 1.35 -8.22 -20.89
N ASN A 233 2.66 -8.04 -20.84
CA ASN A 233 3.62 -9.11 -20.56
C ASN A 233 3.81 -9.32 -19.05
N LEU A 234 3.54 -10.55 -18.57
CA LEU A 234 3.66 -10.90 -17.15
C LEU A 234 5.09 -10.78 -16.60
N HIS A 235 6.12 -10.98 -17.42
CA HIS A 235 7.52 -10.79 -17.01
C HIS A 235 7.83 -9.31 -16.84
N THR A 236 7.40 -8.47 -17.77
CA THR A 236 7.56 -7.01 -17.67
C THR A 236 6.78 -6.45 -16.48
N GLN A 237 5.56 -6.95 -16.22
CA GLN A 237 4.81 -6.62 -14.98
C GLN A 237 5.61 -6.96 -13.71
N LEU A 238 6.35 -8.08 -13.70
CA LEU A 238 7.19 -8.46 -12.57
C LEU A 238 8.40 -7.52 -12.42
N GLU A 239 9.04 -7.14 -13.52
CA GLU A 239 10.13 -6.16 -13.53
C GLU A 239 9.66 -4.80 -13.03
N THR A 240 8.45 -4.34 -13.42
CA THR A 240 7.85 -3.11 -12.90
C THR A 240 7.68 -3.15 -11.38
N LEU A 241 7.22 -4.29 -10.82
CA LEU A 241 7.08 -4.45 -9.37
C LEU A 241 8.43 -4.49 -8.64
N ILE A 242 9.45 -5.10 -9.24
CA ILE A 242 10.81 -5.13 -8.70
C ILE A 242 11.39 -3.71 -8.68
N ALA A 243 11.30 -2.99 -9.79
CA ALA A 243 11.76 -1.59 -9.89
C ALA A 243 11.04 -0.68 -8.89
N PHE A 244 9.74 -0.89 -8.68
CA PHE A 244 8.96 -0.18 -7.67
C PHE A 244 9.47 -0.43 -6.24
N GLU A 245 9.71 -1.70 -5.88
CA GLU A 245 10.28 -2.03 -4.56
C GLU A 245 11.69 -1.47 -4.38
N ASP A 246 12.55 -1.58 -5.40
CA ASP A 246 13.90 -1.04 -5.38
C ASP A 246 13.88 0.48 -5.17
N ARG A 247 12.97 1.19 -5.86
CA ARG A 247 12.75 2.63 -5.65
C ARG A 247 12.39 2.92 -4.19
N ILE A 248 11.39 2.23 -3.64
CA ILE A 248 10.94 2.46 -2.26
C ILE A 248 12.03 2.12 -1.23
N ASN A 249 12.76 1.04 -1.44
CA ASN A 249 13.84 0.60 -0.55
C ASN A 249 15.05 1.54 -0.61
N GLY A 250 15.32 2.15 -1.76
CA GLY A 250 16.38 3.14 -1.95
C GLY A 250 16.12 4.48 -1.27
N LEU A 251 14.88 4.77 -0.87
CA LEU A 251 14.55 6.03 -0.17
C LEU A 251 14.99 5.97 1.31
N LEU A 252 15.70 7.00 1.76
CA LEU A 252 16.02 7.20 3.18
C LEU A 252 14.76 7.53 3.96
N LEU A 253 14.42 6.70 4.96
CA LEU A 253 13.26 6.90 5.81
C LEU A 253 13.62 7.80 7.01
N ILE A 254 12.81 8.82 7.27
CA ILE A 254 12.94 9.67 8.45
C ILE A 254 12.18 8.98 9.59
N ARG A 255 12.86 8.06 10.28
CA ARG A 255 12.27 7.10 11.24
C ARG A 255 11.50 7.70 12.41
N GLU A 256 11.69 8.98 12.72
CA GLU A 256 11.08 9.65 13.87
C GLU A 256 9.71 10.29 13.57
N LEU A 257 9.27 10.26 12.32
CA LEU A 257 8.05 10.94 11.89
C LEU A 257 7.15 9.96 11.14
N ARG A 258 5.94 9.76 11.66
CA ARG A 258 4.89 8.94 11.03
C ARG A 258 3.53 9.59 11.27
N TRP A 259 2.65 9.50 10.26
CA TRP A 259 1.28 10.00 10.35
C TRP A 259 0.45 9.31 11.45
N SER A 260 0.58 7.99 11.57
CA SER A 260 -0.05 7.19 12.62
C SER A 260 0.92 6.14 13.15
N VAL A 261 1.41 6.34 14.38
CA VAL A 261 2.37 5.43 15.06
C VAL A 261 1.80 4.02 15.25
N LYS A 262 0.47 3.91 15.40
CA LYS A 262 -0.22 2.62 15.60
C LYS A 262 -0.31 1.79 14.33
N ASP A 263 -0.35 2.46 13.18
CA ASP A 263 -0.47 1.80 11.90
C ASP A 263 0.90 1.42 11.36
N GLU A 264 0.93 0.38 10.54
CA GLU A 264 2.12 -0.05 9.82
C GLU A 264 2.64 1.09 8.91
N SER A 265 3.96 1.20 8.75
CA SER A 265 4.55 2.22 7.86
C SER A 265 4.05 2.06 6.43
N ILE A 266 3.91 3.15 5.67
CA ILE A 266 3.47 3.09 4.27
C ILE A 266 4.39 2.19 3.43
N ARG A 267 5.68 2.22 3.76
CA ARG A 267 6.69 1.38 3.11
C ARG A 267 6.38 -0.10 3.27
N GLU A 268 6.06 -0.51 4.48
CA GLU A 268 5.77 -1.92 4.77
C GLU A 268 4.43 -2.35 4.18
N GLN A 269 3.39 -1.51 4.26
CA GLN A 269 2.12 -1.76 3.59
C GLN A 269 2.31 -2.01 2.08
N LEU A 270 3.12 -1.18 1.41
CA LEU A 270 3.39 -1.32 -0.02
C LEU A 270 4.33 -2.49 -0.36
N ARG A 271 5.26 -2.86 0.54
CA ARG A 271 6.08 -4.07 0.38
C ARG A 271 5.22 -5.32 0.46
N ASN A 272 4.31 -5.38 1.43
CA ASN A 272 3.36 -6.49 1.56
C ASN A 272 2.50 -6.61 0.30
N PHE A 273 1.93 -5.50 -0.17
CA PHE A 273 1.20 -5.45 -1.44
C PHE A 273 2.03 -5.94 -2.63
N ALA A 274 3.27 -5.43 -2.80
CA ALA A 274 4.13 -5.82 -3.91
C ALA A 274 4.51 -7.30 -3.84
N LYS A 275 4.78 -7.83 -2.65
CA LYS A 275 5.07 -9.26 -2.41
C LYS A 275 3.91 -10.15 -2.84
N GLU A 276 2.69 -9.84 -2.41
CA GLU A 276 1.49 -10.57 -2.80
C GLU A 276 1.25 -10.49 -4.32
N LYS A 277 1.42 -9.31 -4.91
CA LYS A 277 1.22 -9.12 -6.35
C LYS A 277 2.23 -9.89 -7.19
N LYS A 278 3.52 -9.90 -6.79
CA LYS A 278 4.56 -10.71 -7.43
C LYS A 278 4.26 -12.21 -7.32
N LEU A 279 3.78 -12.68 -6.16
CA LEU A 279 3.38 -14.07 -5.98
C LEU A 279 2.27 -14.45 -6.95
N TYR A 280 1.22 -13.62 -7.03
CA TYR A 280 0.11 -13.81 -7.97
C TYR A 280 0.58 -13.90 -9.43
N ILE A 281 1.45 -12.99 -9.87
CA ILE A 281 1.99 -13.00 -11.25
C ILE A 281 2.82 -14.25 -11.51
N ARG A 282 3.65 -14.68 -10.55
CA ARG A 282 4.45 -15.92 -10.68
C ARG A 282 3.57 -17.15 -10.83
N GLU A 283 2.49 -17.25 -10.05
CA GLU A 283 1.53 -18.35 -10.20
C GLU A 283 0.83 -18.32 -11.56
N ARG A 284 0.44 -17.14 -12.07
CA ARG A 284 -0.10 -17.02 -13.44
C ARG A 284 0.89 -17.47 -14.51
N ILE A 285 2.18 -17.14 -14.36
CA ILE A 285 3.22 -17.60 -15.29
C ILE A 285 3.34 -19.13 -15.24
N LYS A 286 3.36 -19.73 -14.04
CA LYS A 286 3.41 -21.19 -13.89
C LYS A 286 2.21 -21.86 -14.55
N LEU A 287 0.99 -21.38 -14.29
CA LEU A 287 -0.23 -21.91 -14.90
C LEU A 287 -0.20 -21.83 -16.43
N ARG A 288 0.29 -20.71 -17.00
CA ARG A 288 0.45 -20.59 -18.46
C ARG A 288 1.45 -21.60 -19.02
N ARG A 289 2.55 -21.87 -18.32
CA ARG A 289 3.54 -22.88 -18.75
C ARG A 289 2.96 -24.28 -18.75
N VAL A 290 2.22 -24.63 -17.70
CA VAL A 290 1.52 -25.92 -17.59
C VAL A 290 0.50 -26.06 -18.73
N ALA A 291 -0.36 -25.06 -18.95
CA ALA A 291 -1.34 -25.09 -20.04
C ALA A 291 -0.68 -25.22 -21.44
N MET A 292 0.47 -24.57 -21.67
CA MET A 292 1.22 -24.74 -22.91
C MET A 292 1.82 -26.14 -23.07
N GLN A 293 2.20 -26.79 -21.97
CA GLN A 293 2.71 -28.16 -21.97
C GLN A 293 1.57 -29.16 -22.20
N ASP A 294 0.42 -28.96 -21.56
CA ASP A 294 -0.78 -29.79 -21.74
C ASP A 294 -1.28 -29.71 -23.18
N ASN A 295 -1.29 -28.50 -23.78
CA ASN A 295 -1.64 -28.34 -25.20
C ASN A 295 -0.68 -29.10 -26.12
N LYS A 296 0.64 -29.07 -25.84
CA LYS A 296 1.62 -29.86 -26.61
C LYS A 296 1.39 -31.36 -26.45
N MET A 297 1.10 -31.82 -25.24
CA MET A 297 0.79 -33.23 -25.00
C MET A 297 -0.52 -33.67 -25.65
N SER A 298 -1.54 -32.81 -25.70
CA SER A 298 -2.80 -33.07 -26.42
C SER A 298 -2.57 -33.17 -27.92
N GLU A 299 -1.77 -32.27 -28.51
CA GLU A 299 -1.36 -32.37 -29.93
C GLU A 299 -0.57 -33.65 -30.23
N GLU A 300 0.13 -34.21 -29.24
CA GLU A 300 0.84 -35.49 -29.37
C GLU A 300 -0.10 -36.71 -29.22
N SER A 301 -1.16 -36.62 -28.41
CA SER A 301 -2.15 -37.69 -28.23
C SER A 301 -3.16 -37.82 -29.38
N ASP A 302 -3.44 -36.73 -30.09
CA ASP A 302 -4.43 -36.69 -31.19
C ASP A 302 -3.91 -37.24 -32.53
N ARG A 303 -2.66 -37.74 -32.59
CA ARG A 303 -2.11 -38.29 -33.83
C ARG A 303 -2.71 -39.64 -34.17
N MET A 304 -3.39 -39.72 -35.30
CA MET A 304 -4.00 -40.96 -35.78
C MET A 304 -2.91 -41.96 -36.22
N GLN A 305 -3.01 -43.20 -35.76
CA GLN A 305 -2.09 -44.26 -36.19
C GLN A 305 -2.49 -44.80 -37.57
N VAL A 306 -1.55 -44.71 -38.53
CA VAL A 306 -1.66 -45.38 -39.83
C VAL A 306 -0.86 -46.68 -39.77
N ASN A 307 -1.47 -47.80 -40.14
CA ASN A 307 -0.83 -49.12 -40.14
C ASN A 307 0.09 -49.33 -41.36
N LEU A 308 0.93 -48.34 -41.67
CA LEU A 308 1.95 -48.38 -42.72
C LEU A 308 3.29 -47.92 -42.15
N PRO A 309 4.43 -48.55 -42.50
CA PRO A 309 5.75 -48.00 -42.26
C PRO A 309 5.93 -46.62 -42.92
N VAL A 310 6.82 -45.79 -42.37
CA VAL A 310 7.05 -44.40 -42.83
C VAL A 310 7.29 -44.31 -44.35
N ALA A 311 8.07 -45.23 -44.93
CA ALA A 311 8.35 -45.22 -46.38
C ALA A 311 7.10 -45.53 -47.23
N GLN A 312 6.30 -46.50 -46.80
CA GLN A 312 5.03 -46.82 -47.46
C GLN A 312 4.02 -45.67 -47.30
N PHE A 313 3.94 -45.07 -46.11
CA PHE A 313 3.06 -43.93 -45.89
C PHE A 313 3.46 -42.72 -46.74
N GLY A 314 4.76 -42.43 -46.86
CA GLY A 314 5.27 -41.39 -47.73
C GLY A 314 4.93 -41.64 -49.20
N LEU A 315 5.15 -42.86 -49.68
CA LEU A 315 4.78 -43.28 -51.03
C LEU A 315 3.26 -43.17 -51.27
N PHE A 316 2.45 -43.56 -50.30
CA PHE A 316 0.99 -43.47 -50.40
C PHE A 316 0.53 -42.03 -50.61
N ILE A 317 1.02 -41.08 -49.79
CA ILE A 317 0.73 -39.64 -49.96
C ILE A 317 1.16 -39.16 -51.34
N ARG A 318 2.38 -39.54 -51.77
CA ARG A 318 2.91 -39.15 -53.09
C ARG A 318 2.05 -39.67 -54.23
N LEU A 319 1.57 -40.91 -54.18
CA LEU A 319 0.68 -41.47 -55.21
C LEU A 319 -0.61 -40.66 -55.34
N PHE A 320 -1.17 -40.17 -54.24
CA PHE A 320 -2.37 -39.34 -54.26
C PHE A 320 -2.11 -37.95 -54.88
N ILE A 321 -0.93 -37.38 -54.64
CA ILE A 321 -0.50 -36.12 -55.27
C ILE A 321 -0.31 -36.33 -56.78
N GLU A 322 0.45 -37.37 -57.18
CA GLU A 322 0.77 -37.66 -58.59
C GLU A 322 -0.47 -38.05 -59.41
N ARG A 323 -1.52 -38.57 -58.76
CA ARG A 323 -2.81 -38.88 -59.38
C ARG A 323 -3.82 -37.74 -59.31
N GLY A 324 -3.43 -36.57 -58.80
CA GLY A 324 -4.29 -35.39 -58.69
C GLY A 324 -5.42 -35.52 -57.68
N ILE A 325 -5.39 -36.52 -56.80
CA ILE A 325 -6.35 -36.67 -55.70
C ILE A 325 -6.04 -35.64 -54.60
N LEU A 326 -4.75 -35.34 -54.40
CA LEU A 326 -4.27 -34.24 -53.56
C LEU A 326 -3.64 -33.16 -54.45
N GLN A 327 -3.77 -31.89 -54.04
CA GLN A 327 -3.21 -30.75 -54.78
C GLN A 327 -1.67 -30.82 -54.83
N ASN A 328 -1.10 -30.48 -55.99
CA ASN A 328 0.35 -30.56 -56.26
C ASN A 328 1.10 -29.24 -56.02
N GLU A 329 0.40 -28.15 -55.66
CA GLU A 329 1.00 -26.82 -55.55
C GLU A 329 1.95 -26.70 -54.33
N GLU A 330 1.68 -27.42 -53.24
CA GLU A 330 2.42 -27.29 -51.98
C GLU A 330 2.77 -28.64 -51.35
N VAL A 331 3.48 -29.49 -52.12
CA VAL A 331 3.91 -30.84 -51.69
C VAL A 331 4.52 -30.85 -50.29
N GLY A 332 5.39 -29.89 -49.97
CA GLY A 332 6.02 -29.77 -48.65
C GLY A 332 5.01 -29.51 -47.52
N LYS A 333 3.99 -28.67 -47.74
CA LYS A 333 2.92 -28.42 -46.75
C LYS A 333 2.03 -29.64 -46.58
N THR A 334 1.73 -30.37 -47.65
CA THR A 334 1.00 -31.64 -47.58
C THR A 334 1.75 -32.65 -46.70
N PHE A 335 3.05 -32.85 -46.91
CA PHE A 335 3.85 -33.73 -46.06
C PHE A 335 3.95 -33.24 -44.61
N ALA A 336 4.04 -31.92 -44.38
CA ALA A 336 4.04 -31.35 -43.04
C ALA A 336 2.70 -31.60 -42.31
N TYR A 337 1.57 -31.48 -43.00
CA TYR A 337 0.26 -31.81 -42.47
C TYR A 337 0.18 -33.28 -42.03
N TYR A 338 0.54 -34.21 -42.93
CA TYR A 338 0.49 -35.64 -42.59
C TYR A 338 1.47 -36.03 -41.49
N ALA A 339 2.67 -35.44 -41.46
CA ALA A 339 3.64 -35.66 -40.39
C ALA A 339 3.16 -35.13 -39.02
N ARG A 340 2.36 -34.05 -39.01
CA ARG A 340 1.79 -33.47 -37.78
C ARG A 340 0.64 -34.33 -37.23
N HIS A 341 -0.22 -34.85 -38.09
CA HIS A 341 -1.48 -35.49 -37.68
C HIS A 341 -1.45 -37.02 -37.61
N PHE A 342 -0.40 -37.67 -38.14
CA PHE A 342 -0.35 -39.12 -38.20
C PHE A 342 0.93 -39.70 -37.59
N ARG A 343 0.83 -40.93 -37.10
CA ARG A 343 1.95 -41.74 -36.60
C ARG A 343 1.96 -43.12 -37.24
N THR A 344 3.10 -43.81 -37.24
CA THR A 344 3.21 -45.21 -37.68
C THR A 344 3.47 -46.14 -36.49
N PRO A 345 3.25 -47.47 -36.60
CA PRO A 345 3.39 -48.40 -35.47
C PRO A 345 4.80 -48.43 -34.87
N ARG A 346 5.83 -48.13 -35.67
CA ARG A 346 7.25 -48.15 -35.25
C ARG A 346 7.83 -46.75 -35.06
N THR A 347 7.10 -45.70 -35.42
CA THR A 347 7.64 -44.33 -35.41
C THR A 347 6.53 -43.38 -34.99
N PRO A 348 6.45 -43.00 -33.70
CA PRO A 348 5.43 -42.09 -33.19
C PRO A 348 5.59 -40.66 -33.71
N PHE A 349 6.83 -40.26 -34.03
CA PHE A 349 7.16 -38.95 -34.58
C PHE A 349 7.78 -39.09 -35.96
N ILE A 350 7.05 -38.65 -36.98
CA ILE A 350 7.53 -38.61 -38.36
C ILE A 350 7.92 -37.17 -38.67
N SER A 351 9.15 -36.91 -39.13
CA SER A 351 9.47 -35.58 -39.66
C SER A 351 8.94 -35.43 -41.08
N ALA A 352 8.44 -34.23 -41.42
CA ALA A 352 7.94 -33.91 -42.75
C ALA A 352 8.99 -34.20 -43.83
N GLU A 353 10.24 -33.80 -43.58
CA GLU A 353 11.37 -34.04 -44.47
C GLU A 353 11.68 -35.52 -44.68
N SER A 354 11.64 -36.33 -43.61
CA SER A 354 11.88 -37.78 -43.72
C SER A 354 10.77 -38.47 -44.52
N LEU A 355 9.53 -38.07 -44.28
CA LEU A 355 8.36 -38.59 -44.99
C LEU A 355 8.41 -38.24 -46.47
N GLN A 356 8.74 -36.98 -46.79
CA GLN A 356 8.89 -36.50 -48.16
C GLN A 356 10.06 -37.18 -48.87
N LYS A 357 11.25 -37.26 -48.25
CA LYS A 357 12.44 -37.90 -48.86
C LYS A 357 12.20 -39.39 -49.16
N LYS A 358 11.55 -40.11 -48.24
CA LYS A 358 11.20 -41.53 -48.44
C LYS A 358 10.09 -41.75 -49.46
N SER A 359 9.37 -40.69 -49.83
CA SER A 359 8.38 -40.74 -50.91
C SER A 359 9.01 -40.62 -52.30
N THR A 360 10.21 -40.05 -52.41
CA THR A 360 10.94 -39.88 -53.68
C THR A 360 11.99 -40.98 -53.88
N ASP A 361 12.69 -41.38 -52.81
CA ASP A 361 13.69 -42.44 -52.85
C ASP A 361 13.07 -43.77 -52.40
N ILE A 362 12.39 -44.43 -53.34
CA ILE A 362 11.57 -45.62 -53.07
C ILE A 362 12.36 -46.88 -53.41
N ASP A 363 12.60 -47.73 -52.42
CA ASP A 363 13.15 -49.06 -52.66
C ASP A 363 12.10 -50.01 -53.27
N PHE A 364 12.55 -50.97 -54.07
CA PHE A 364 11.67 -51.94 -54.74
C PHE A 364 10.76 -52.69 -53.75
N SER A 365 11.23 -52.95 -52.53
CA SER A 365 10.43 -53.66 -51.53
C SER A 365 9.25 -52.82 -51.01
N THR A 366 9.44 -51.51 -50.81
CA THR A 366 8.37 -50.57 -50.45
C THR A 366 7.35 -50.46 -51.57
N ALA A 367 7.79 -50.32 -52.83
CA ALA A 367 6.89 -50.27 -53.98
C ALA A 367 6.08 -51.57 -54.14
N LYS A 368 6.72 -52.74 -54.01
CA LYS A 368 6.05 -54.04 -54.09
C LYS A 368 4.99 -54.21 -53.00
N LYS A 369 5.28 -53.81 -51.77
CA LYS A 369 4.31 -53.87 -50.65
C LYS A 369 3.15 -52.89 -50.85
N MET A 370 3.43 -51.66 -51.31
CA MET A 370 2.38 -50.68 -51.61
C MET A 370 1.46 -51.16 -52.74
N LYS A 371 2.02 -51.75 -53.81
CA LYS A 371 1.24 -52.40 -54.87
C LYS A 371 0.32 -53.48 -54.30
N GLY A 372 0.80 -54.29 -53.36
CA GLY A 372 -0.02 -55.27 -52.65
C GLY A 372 -1.21 -54.64 -51.91
N HIS A 373 -1.00 -53.55 -51.19
CA HIS A 373 -2.09 -52.81 -50.52
C HIS A 373 -3.12 -52.27 -51.52
N LEU A 374 -2.67 -51.66 -52.62
CA LEU A 374 -3.57 -51.12 -53.65
C LEU A 374 -4.38 -52.22 -54.34
N ILE A 375 -3.75 -53.36 -54.70
CA ILE A 375 -4.46 -54.52 -55.25
C ILE A 375 -5.50 -55.03 -54.24
N SER A 376 -5.16 -55.09 -52.95
CA SER A 376 -6.11 -55.48 -51.91
C SER A 376 -7.31 -54.53 -51.83
N MET A 377 -7.10 -53.22 -51.98
CA MET A 377 -8.18 -52.24 -52.01
C MET A 377 -9.07 -52.41 -53.26
N VAL A 378 -8.47 -52.62 -54.43
CA VAL A 378 -9.20 -52.89 -55.68
C VAL A 378 -10.02 -54.18 -55.58
N ASN A 379 -9.42 -55.26 -55.07
CA ASN A 379 -10.12 -56.53 -54.87
C ASN A 379 -11.27 -56.39 -53.87
N TRP A 380 -11.10 -55.58 -52.83
CA TRP A 380 -12.17 -55.28 -51.90
C TRP A 380 -13.33 -54.54 -52.59
N LEU A 381 -13.05 -53.55 -53.43
CA LEU A 381 -14.07 -52.85 -54.22
C LEU A 381 -14.81 -53.82 -55.16
N ASN A 382 -14.07 -54.65 -55.92
CA ASN A 382 -14.65 -55.63 -56.83
C ASN A 382 -15.59 -56.60 -56.10
N LYS A 383 -15.21 -57.05 -54.90
CA LYS A 383 -16.00 -57.98 -54.09
C LYS A 383 -17.30 -57.36 -53.53
N HIS A 384 -17.28 -56.07 -53.16
CA HIS A 384 -18.40 -55.44 -52.44
C HIS A 384 -19.28 -54.55 -53.32
N HIS A 385 -18.77 -54.11 -54.47
CA HIS A 385 -19.47 -53.16 -55.34
C HIS A 385 -19.56 -53.60 -56.80
N ASN A 386 -19.20 -54.86 -57.14
CA ASN A 386 -19.30 -55.44 -58.49
C ASN A 386 -18.69 -54.56 -59.61
N THR A 387 -17.59 -53.87 -59.30
CA THR A 387 -16.90 -52.97 -60.23
C THR A 387 -16.21 -53.69 -61.40
N SER A 388 -16.17 -55.03 -61.38
CA SER A 388 -15.58 -55.87 -62.44
C SER A 388 -16.50 -56.12 -63.65
N GLY A 389 -17.74 -55.60 -63.64
CA GLY A 389 -18.74 -55.82 -64.69
C GLY A 389 -18.95 -54.66 -65.68
N ILE A 390 -18.34 -53.49 -65.47
CA ILE A 390 -18.47 -52.35 -66.37
C ILE A 390 -17.34 -52.45 -67.39
N ARG A 391 -17.66 -52.82 -68.63
CA ARG A 391 -16.78 -52.56 -69.77
C ARG A 391 -16.70 -51.05 -69.91
N ASP A 392 -15.57 -50.46 -69.53
CA ASP A 392 -15.26 -49.06 -69.80
C ASP A 392 -15.41 -48.80 -71.30
N SER A 393 -16.38 -47.96 -71.66
CA SER A 393 -16.62 -47.44 -73.01
C SER A 393 -15.90 -46.12 -73.22
#